data_AF-A0A353GD42-F1
#
_entry.id   AF-A0A353GD42-F1
#
_cell.length_a   1.000
_cell.length_b   1.000
_cell.length_c   1.000
_cell.angle_alpha   90.00
_cell.angle_beta   90.00
_cell.angle_gamma   90.00
#
_symmetry.space_group_name_H-M   'P 1'
#
loop_
_entity.id
_entity.type
_entity.pdbx_description
1 polymer ?
#
loop_
_entity_poly.entity_id
_entity_poly.type
_entity_poly.pdbx_seq_one_letter_code
_entity_poly.pdbx_strand_id
1 'polypeptide(L)'
;MTTWTEPMIKRAAGMWNKGDSAAQIACAMGLTRNAVIGITSRHRDLFPGRRNSVTVRVAKPKPVKVAKPKPVKSVVPAPAKIGRPPKPPAPPVEKSVFEDLLDGVANKRDLDRFRLPDQQPVAFADLASGQCKFILAAFDAVSGPDTLRCGAETPDLSPWCAKHRLVVFKARAA
;
A
#
# COMPACT_ATOMS: atom_id res chain seq x y z
N MET A 1 -11.08 -20.61 -17.29
CA MET A 1 -11.44 -19.21 -17.61
C MET A 1 -12.95 -19.15 -17.70
N THR A 2 -13.63 -18.38 -16.86
CA THR A 2 -15.08 -18.25 -16.96
C THR A 2 -15.42 -17.31 -18.11
N THR A 3 -15.91 -17.86 -19.22
CA THR A 3 -16.37 -17.07 -20.36
C THR A 3 -17.67 -16.38 -19.97
N TRP A 4 -17.67 -15.05 -19.97
CA TRP A 4 -18.88 -14.27 -19.77
C TRP A 4 -19.72 -14.29 -21.04
N THR A 5 -20.91 -14.85 -20.96
CA THR A 5 -21.87 -14.82 -22.07
C THR A 5 -22.81 -13.62 -21.91
N GLU A 6 -23.30 -13.08 -23.02
CA GLU A 6 -24.28 -11.99 -23.04
C GLU A 6 -25.49 -12.20 -22.09
N PRO A 7 -26.13 -13.39 -22.02
CA PRO A 7 -27.22 -13.62 -21.07
C PRO A 7 -26.78 -13.55 -19.59
N MET A 8 -25.53 -13.95 -19.26
CA MET A 8 -25.01 -13.80 -17.91
C MET A 8 -24.80 -12.34 -17.53
N ILE A 9 -24.31 -11.52 -18.47
CA ILE A 9 -24.11 -10.08 -18.27
C ILE A 9 -25.46 -9.40 -18.02
N LYS A 10 -26.48 -9.72 -18.83
CA LYS A 10 -27.85 -9.19 -18.64
C LYS A 10 -28.47 -9.61 -17.30
N ARG A 11 -28.29 -10.87 -16.88
CA ARG A 11 -28.75 -11.35 -15.57
C ARG A 11 -28.05 -10.58 -14.43
N ALA A 12 -26.74 -10.43 -14.51
CA ALA A 12 -25.94 -9.68 -13.54
C ALA A 12 -26.35 -8.19 -13.49
N ALA A 13 -26.62 -7.58 -14.64
CA ALA A 13 -27.09 -6.20 -14.75
C ALA A 13 -28.49 -6.03 -14.12
N GLY A 14 -29.38 -7.01 -14.30
CA GLY A 14 -30.69 -7.03 -13.63
C GLY A 14 -30.57 -7.04 -12.11
N MET A 15 -29.71 -7.89 -11.55
CA MET A 15 -29.44 -7.95 -10.10
C MET A 15 -28.76 -6.66 -9.62
N TRP A 16 -27.79 -6.15 -10.40
CA TRP A 16 -27.17 -4.87 -10.11
C TRP A 16 -28.18 -3.75 -10.04
N ASN A 17 -29.10 -3.62 -10.99
CA ASN A 17 -30.11 -2.55 -11.01
C ASN A 17 -31.10 -2.66 -9.84
N LYS A 18 -31.42 -3.89 -9.38
CA LYS A 18 -32.20 -4.14 -8.16
C LYS A 18 -31.50 -3.68 -6.87
N GLY A 19 -30.19 -3.43 -6.92
CA GLY A 19 -29.42 -2.95 -5.77
C GLY A 19 -28.49 -3.98 -5.15
N ASP A 20 -28.40 -5.18 -5.73
CA ASP A 20 -27.52 -6.22 -5.22
C ASP A 20 -26.04 -5.78 -5.33
N SER A 21 -25.27 -6.04 -4.27
CA SER A 21 -23.84 -5.80 -4.26
C SER A 21 -23.09 -6.84 -5.10
N ALA A 22 -21.87 -6.52 -5.52
CA ALA A 22 -21.03 -7.44 -6.29
C ALA A 22 -20.81 -8.81 -5.59
N ALA A 23 -20.81 -8.86 -4.26
CA ALA A 23 -20.68 -10.10 -3.50
C ALA A 23 -21.97 -10.94 -3.54
N GLN A 24 -23.14 -10.30 -3.45
CA GLN A 24 -24.44 -10.97 -3.54
C GLN A 24 -24.69 -11.51 -4.95
N ILE A 25 -24.37 -10.73 -5.97
CA ILE A 25 -24.44 -11.15 -7.38
C ILE A 25 -23.51 -12.33 -7.64
N ALA A 26 -22.28 -12.28 -7.09
CA ALA A 26 -21.33 -13.36 -7.19
C ALA A 26 -21.85 -14.66 -6.55
N CYS A 27 -22.42 -14.57 -5.33
CA CYS A 27 -23.04 -15.70 -4.64
C CYS A 27 -24.19 -16.31 -5.46
N ALA A 28 -25.08 -15.48 -5.98
CA ALA A 28 -26.25 -15.94 -6.74
C ALA A 28 -25.92 -16.57 -8.11
N MET A 29 -24.76 -16.25 -8.69
CA MET A 29 -24.33 -16.77 -10.00
C MET A 29 -23.19 -17.80 -9.89
N GLY A 30 -22.76 -18.16 -8.67
CA GLY A 30 -21.64 -19.09 -8.46
C GLY A 30 -20.30 -18.55 -8.98
N LEU A 31 -20.10 -17.23 -8.98
CA LEU A 31 -18.89 -16.56 -9.46
C LEU A 31 -18.08 -15.98 -8.29
N THR A 32 -16.85 -15.55 -8.56
CA THR A 32 -16.07 -14.78 -7.58
C THR A 32 -16.48 -13.31 -7.60
N ARG A 33 -16.41 -12.64 -6.44
CA ARG A 33 -16.68 -11.19 -6.32
C ARG A 33 -15.86 -10.36 -7.32
N ASN A 34 -14.60 -10.73 -7.52
CA ASN A 34 -13.70 -10.01 -8.42
C ASN A 34 -14.07 -10.19 -9.91
N ALA A 35 -14.62 -11.35 -10.29
CA ALA A 35 -15.14 -11.54 -11.64
C ALA A 35 -16.31 -10.58 -11.94
N VAL A 36 -17.21 -10.40 -10.96
CA VAL A 36 -18.34 -9.47 -11.07
C VAL A 36 -17.87 -8.02 -11.11
N ILE A 37 -16.90 -7.61 -10.26
CA ILE A 37 -16.32 -6.26 -10.34
C ILE A 37 -15.66 -6.00 -11.69
N GLY A 38 -14.99 -7.00 -12.25
CA GLY A 38 -14.42 -6.91 -13.58
C GLY A 38 -15.48 -6.67 -14.65
N ILE A 39 -16.61 -7.41 -14.60
CA ILE A 39 -17.66 -7.26 -15.61
C ILE A 39 -18.38 -5.92 -15.48
N THR A 40 -18.70 -5.49 -14.25
CA THR A 40 -19.37 -4.20 -14.02
C THR A 40 -18.50 -3.03 -14.44
N SER A 41 -17.17 -3.15 -14.31
CA SER A 41 -16.26 -2.11 -14.78
C SER A 41 -16.09 -2.06 -16.30
N ARG A 42 -16.28 -3.17 -17.02
CA ARG A 42 -16.18 -3.25 -18.49
C ARG A 42 -17.47 -2.85 -19.20
N HIS A 43 -18.62 -3.15 -18.60
CA HIS A 43 -19.96 -2.85 -19.14
C HIS A 43 -20.61 -1.69 -18.36
N ARG A 44 -19.97 -0.52 -18.35
CA ARG A 44 -20.46 0.63 -17.56
C ARG A 44 -21.83 1.15 -18.00
N ASP A 45 -22.21 0.86 -19.23
CA ASP A 45 -23.52 1.10 -19.83
C ASP A 45 -24.64 0.31 -19.13
N LEU A 46 -24.40 -0.96 -18.82
CA LEU A 46 -25.36 -1.84 -18.14
C LEU A 46 -25.31 -1.75 -16.61
N PHE A 47 -24.18 -1.28 -16.08
CA PHE A 47 -23.90 -1.21 -14.65
C PHE A 47 -23.65 0.25 -14.22
N PRO A 48 -24.71 1.05 -13.99
CA PRO A 48 -24.56 2.43 -13.59
C PRO A 48 -23.77 2.53 -12.28
N GLY A 49 -22.89 3.53 -12.20
CA GLY A 49 -22.04 3.77 -11.04
C GLY A 49 -22.88 4.07 -9.80
N ARG A 50 -22.86 3.16 -8.82
CA ARG A 50 -23.42 3.43 -7.50
C ARG A 50 -22.41 4.28 -6.76
N ARG A 51 -22.79 5.50 -6.38
CA ARG A 51 -21.99 6.50 -5.65
C ARG A 51 -21.62 6.08 -4.22
N ASN A 52 -21.31 4.82 -3.97
CA ASN A 52 -20.81 4.33 -2.70
C ASN A 52 -19.45 3.68 -2.95
N SER A 53 -18.39 4.30 -2.45
CA SER A 53 -16.95 3.99 -2.63
C SER A 53 -16.28 4.56 -3.89
N VAL A 54 -16.18 5.88 -3.95
CA VAL A 54 -15.06 6.53 -4.64
C VAL A 54 -14.17 7.13 -3.57
N THR A 55 -13.14 6.40 -3.15
CA THR A 55 -11.90 7.09 -2.77
C THR A 55 -11.40 7.72 -4.05
N VAL A 56 -11.67 9.01 -4.21
CA VAL A 56 -11.17 9.81 -5.34
C VAL A 56 -9.65 9.75 -5.23
N ARG A 57 -9.00 8.95 -6.08
CA ARG A 57 -7.57 9.10 -6.31
C ARG A 57 -7.40 10.39 -7.09
N VAL A 58 -7.20 11.48 -6.35
CA VAL A 58 -6.69 12.73 -6.93
C VAL A 58 -5.35 12.38 -7.55
N ALA A 59 -5.29 12.43 -8.88
CA ALA A 59 -4.02 12.31 -9.60
C ALA A 59 -3.14 13.48 -9.17
N LYS A 60 -2.12 13.19 -8.36
CA LYS A 60 -1.13 14.17 -7.93
C LYS A 60 -0.34 14.61 -9.18
N PRO A 61 -0.39 15.89 -9.60
CA PRO A 61 0.42 16.34 -10.73
C PRO A 61 1.91 16.20 -10.40
N LYS A 62 2.69 15.73 -11.37
CA LYS A 62 4.14 15.58 -11.28
C LYS A 62 4.79 16.96 -11.10
N PRO A 63 5.57 17.22 -10.03
CA PRO A 63 6.29 18.48 -9.91
C PRO A 63 7.47 18.49 -10.90
N VAL A 64 7.46 19.47 -11.80
CA VAL A 64 8.62 19.85 -12.63
C VAL A 64 9.66 20.46 -11.69
N LYS A 65 10.91 19.99 -11.78
CA LYS A 65 12.03 20.48 -10.98
C LYS A 65 12.43 21.87 -11.49
N VAL A 66 12.29 22.91 -10.65
CA VAL A 66 12.95 24.19 -10.82
C VAL A 66 13.69 24.54 -9.53
N ALA A 67 14.92 25.03 -9.68
CA ALA A 67 15.92 25.22 -8.63
C ALA A 67 15.52 26.24 -7.55
N LYS A 68 15.97 25.99 -6.31
CA LYS A 68 15.74 26.82 -5.12
C LYS A 68 16.49 28.16 -5.17
N PRO A 69 15.88 29.24 -4.65
CA PRO A 69 16.59 30.25 -3.86
C PRO A 69 16.23 30.21 -2.36
N LYS A 70 17.16 30.68 -1.52
CA LYS A 70 17.14 30.74 -0.04
C LYS A 70 16.27 31.93 0.49
N PRO A 71 15.95 31.96 1.81
CA PRO A 71 14.69 32.53 2.34
C PRO A 71 14.80 33.99 2.77
N VAL A 72 13.67 34.70 2.75
CA VAL A 72 13.50 36.00 3.42
C VAL A 72 12.23 35.97 4.26
N LYS A 73 12.35 36.39 5.52
CA LYS A 73 11.26 36.48 6.50
C LYS A 73 10.34 37.64 6.12
N SER A 74 9.03 37.40 6.06
CA SER A 74 8.02 38.46 6.08
C SER A 74 6.93 38.10 7.08
N VAL A 75 6.82 38.97 8.09
CA VAL A 75 5.81 38.98 9.14
C VAL A 75 4.44 39.28 8.54
N VAL A 76 3.40 38.56 8.95
CA VAL A 76 2.00 38.91 8.67
C VAL A 76 1.22 38.81 9.98
N PRO A 77 0.33 39.79 10.33
CA PRO A 77 -0.36 39.81 11.62
C PRO A 77 -1.50 38.79 11.68
N ALA A 78 -1.74 38.26 12.87
CA ALA A 78 -2.80 37.31 13.18
C ALA A 78 -4.20 37.95 13.18
N PRO A 79 -5.25 37.29 12.67
CA PRO A 79 -6.63 37.58 13.05
C PRO A 79 -7.05 36.82 14.32
N ALA A 80 -7.98 37.45 15.04
CA ALA A 80 -8.28 37.26 16.45
C ALA A 80 -8.88 35.90 16.84
N LYS A 81 -8.61 35.52 18.09
CA LYS A 81 -9.09 34.31 18.77
C LYS A 81 -10.55 34.49 19.20
N ILE A 82 -11.45 33.62 18.74
CA ILE A 82 -12.72 33.35 19.43
C ILE A 82 -12.47 32.17 20.37
N GLY A 83 -12.65 32.41 21.67
CA GLY A 83 -12.29 31.48 22.74
C GLY A 83 -13.14 30.20 22.72
N ARG A 84 -12.47 29.05 22.70
CA ARG A 84 -13.06 27.76 23.06
C ARG A 84 -13.04 27.63 24.59
N PRO A 85 -14.12 27.20 25.26
CA PRO A 85 -14.10 26.98 26.70
C PRO A 85 -13.07 25.90 27.09
N PRO A 86 -12.46 26.00 28.29
CA PRO A 86 -11.40 25.09 28.73
C PRO A 86 -11.94 23.67 28.90
N LYS A 87 -11.22 22.70 28.31
CA LYS A 87 -11.44 21.27 28.50
C LYS A 87 -10.95 20.89 29.91
N PRO A 88 -11.71 20.13 30.72
CA PRO A 88 -11.22 19.64 32.01
C PRO A 88 -10.00 18.73 31.81
N PRO A 89 -9.09 18.65 32.82
CA PRO A 89 -7.85 17.90 32.71
C PRO A 89 -8.13 16.42 32.47
N ALA A 90 -7.44 15.84 31.49
CA ALA A 90 -7.54 14.42 31.17
C ALA A 90 -6.90 13.59 32.30
N PRO A 91 -7.48 12.42 32.66
CA PRO A 91 -6.85 11.49 33.58
C PRO A 91 -5.53 10.96 32.99
N PRO A 92 -4.61 10.45 33.83
CA PRO A 92 -3.33 9.91 33.36
C PRO A 92 -3.59 8.77 32.37
N VAL A 93 -2.99 8.85 31.18
CA VAL A 93 -3.11 7.82 30.15
C VAL A 93 -2.22 6.66 30.56
N GLU A 94 -2.84 5.66 31.16
CA GLU A 94 -2.23 4.36 31.42
C GLU A 94 -1.96 3.70 30.07
N LYS A 95 -0.71 3.27 29.84
CA LYS A 95 -0.25 2.72 28.56
C LYS A 95 -1.22 1.65 28.08
N SER A 96 -1.64 1.76 26.83
CA SER A 96 -2.72 0.92 26.33
C SER A 96 -2.19 -0.49 26.12
N VAL A 97 -2.99 -1.49 26.50
CA VAL A 97 -2.77 -2.93 26.23
C VAL A 97 -2.48 -3.22 24.74
N PHE A 98 -2.77 -2.24 23.86
CA PHE A 98 -2.45 -2.25 22.44
C PHE A 98 -0.94 -2.19 22.15
N GLU A 99 -0.16 -1.47 22.96
CA GLU A 99 1.30 -1.42 22.85
C GLU A 99 1.95 -2.77 23.21
N ASP A 100 1.52 -3.42 24.29
CA ASP A 100 2.05 -4.74 24.69
C ASP A 100 1.73 -5.85 23.65
N LEU A 101 0.62 -5.71 22.90
CA LEU A 101 0.28 -6.64 21.82
C LEU A 101 1.13 -6.45 20.55
N LEU A 102 1.71 -5.26 20.35
CA LEU A 102 2.62 -4.96 19.23
C LEU A 102 4.02 -5.56 19.48
N ASP A 103 4.46 -5.59 20.73
CA ASP A 103 5.78 -6.09 21.12
C ASP A 103 5.93 -7.60 20.89
N GLY A 104 4.84 -8.37 20.97
CA GLY A 104 4.82 -9.81 20.65
C GLY A 104 4.95 -10.14 19.15
N VAL A 105 4.82 -9.15 18.25
CA VAL A 105 4.88 -9.30 16.77
C VAL A 105 6.22 -8.81 16.20
N ALA A 106 7.16 -8.36 17.05
CA ALA A 106 8.43 -7.75 16.64
C ALA A 106 9.23 -8.60 15.63
N ASN A 107 9.27 -9.93 15.80
CA ASN A 107 10.10 -10.82 14.98
C ASN A 107 9.62 -11.08 13.54
N LYS A 108 8.36 -10.77 13.19
CA LYS A 108 7.88 -10.97 11.81
C LYS A 108 8.11 -9.76 10.91
N ARG A 109 8.29 -8.58 11.50
CA ARG A 109 8.47 -7.30 10.78
C ARG A 109 9.93 -6.91 10.63
N ASP A 110 10.83 -7.59 11.32
CA ASP A 110 12.25 -7.42 11.10
C ASP A 110 12.71 -8.20 9.86
N LEU A 111 13.10 -7.46 8.81
CA LEU A 111 13.64 -8.04 7.58
C LEU A 111 15.13 -8.36 7.70
N ASP A 112 15.81 -7.90 8.76
CA ASP A 112 17.24 -8.16 8.96
C ASP A 112 17.53 -9.66 9.15
N ARG A 113 16.54 -10.44 9.60
CA ARG A 113 16.62 -11.91 9.65
C ARG A 113 16.91 -12.59 8.30
N PHE A 114 16.70 -11.89 7.19
CA PHE A 114 17.01 -12.39 5.84
C PHE A 114 18.40 -11.95 5.37
N ARG A 115 19.23 -11.40 6.24
CA ARG A 115 20.64 -11.10 5.96
C ARG A 115 21.37 -12.38 5.59
N LEU A 116 22.18 -12.31 4.54
CA LEU A 116 23.01 -13.42 4.12
C LEU A 116 24.32 -13.38 4.92
N PRO A 117 24.81 -14.51 5.46
CA PRO A 117 26.04 -14.52 6.27
C PRO A 117 27.28 -14.16 5.44
N ASP A 118 27.26 -14.49 4.15
CA ASP A 118 28.40 -14.33 3.25
C ASP A 118 28.42 -12.97 2.54
N GLN A 119 27.50 -12.04 2.85
CA GLN A 119 27.35 -10.78 2.12
C GLN A 119 27.20 -9.60 3.09
N GLN A 120 28.05 -8.60 2.92
CA GLN A 120 27.97 -7.37 3.69
C GLN A 120 26.83 -6.48 3.15
N PRO A 121 25.90 -6.02 4.00
CA PRO A 121 24.85 -5.11 3.58
C PRO A 121 25.41 -3.78 3.09
N VAL A 122 24.79 -3.23 2.06
CA VAL A 122 25.17 -1.95 1.43
C VAL A 122 24.11 -0.90 1.75
N ALA A 123 24.53 0.33 2.04
CA ALA A 123 23.60 1.43 2.24
C ALA A 123 22.80 1.71 0.95
N PHE A 124 21.58 2.23 1.07
CA PHE A 124 20.77 2.56 -0.10
C PHE A 124 21.44 3.59 -1.01
N ALA A 125 22.20 4.54 -0.44
CA ALA A 125 22.95 5.54 -1.19
C ALA A 125 24.06 4.95 -2.08
N ASP A 126 24.69 3.86 -1.63
CA ASP A 126 25.87 3.27 -2.28
C ASP A 126 25.52 2.07 -3.18
N LEU A 127 24.23 1.76 -3.32
CA LEU A 127 23.77 0.59 -4.07
C LEU A 127 23.89 0.82 -5.60
N ALA A 128 24.71 0.01 -6.26
CA ALA A 128 24.94 0.05 -7.69
C ALA A 128 23.83 -0.66 -8.49
N SER A 129 23.81 -0.41 -9.81
CA SER A 129 22.99 -1.19 -10.74
C SER A 129 23.51 -2.63 -10.80
N GLY A 130 22.61 -3.63 -10.77
CA GLY A 130 22.99 -5.04 -10.74
C GLY A 130 23.24 -5.60 -9.33
N GLN A 131 22.81 -4.89 -8.28
CA GLN A 131 22.86 -5.38 -6.90
C GLN A 131 21.47 -5.58 -6.30
N CYS A 132 21.39 -6.51 -5.34
CA CYS A 132 20.17 -6.89 -4.66
C CYS A 132 19.62 -5.75 -3.81
N LYS A 133 18.38 -5.34 -4.10
CA LYS A 133 17.70 -4.19 -3.49
C LYS A 133 16.86 -4.54 -2.26
N PHE A 134 16.95 -5.77 -1.75
CA PHE A 134 16.18 -6.24 -0.60
C PHE A 134 16.51 -5.41 0.65
N ILE A 135 15.50 -4.81 1.32
CA ILE A 135 15.71 -4.03 2.56
C ILE A 135 16.06 -4.99 3.71
N LEU A 136 17.15 -4.70 4.43
CA LEU A 136 17.56 -5.38 5.66
C LEU A 136 17.37 -4.43 6.86
N ALA A 137 16.16 -3.93 7.03
CA ALA A 137 15.78 -3.05 8.13
C ALA A 137 14.39 -3.42 8.63
N ALA A 138 14.12 -3.10 9.89
CA ALA A 138 12.79 -3.25 10.47
C ALA A 138 11.76 -2.43 9.68
N PHE A 139 10.53 -2.91 9.62
CA PHE A 139 9.46 -2.27 8.82
C PHE A 139 9.11 -0.85 9.28
N ASP A 140 9.32 -0.55 10.55
CA ASP A 140 9.13 0.75 11.20
C ASP A 140 10.38 1.64 11.16
N ALA A 141 11.51 1.14 10.66
CA ALA A 141 12.72 1.93 10.50
C ALA A 141 12.49 3.09 9.51
N VAL A 142 13.02 4.27 9.85
CA VAL A 142 12.96 5.44 8.99
C VAL A 142 13.72 5.14 7.70
N SER A 143 13.03 5.21 6.56
CA SER A 143 13.65 5.07 5.25
C SER A 143 14.59 6.26 4.98
N GLY A 144 15.84 5.96 4.64
CA GLY A 144 16.89 6.95 4.43
C GLY A 144 18.02 6.44 3.53
N PRO A 145 19.03 7.28 3.26
CA PRO A 145 20.22 6.90 2.48
C PRO A 145 21.00 5.74 3.13
N ASP A 146 20.97 5.66 4.46
CA ASP A 146 21.68 4.64 5.24
C ASP A 146 20.87 3.35 5.42
N THR A 147 19.68 3.25 4.82
CA THR A 147 18.87 2.03 4.92
C THR A 147 19.61 0.87 4.25
N LEU A 148 20.00 -0.11 5.06
CA LEU A 148 20.77 -1.26 4.61
C LEU A 148 19.98 -2.13 3.63
N ARG A 149 20.68 -2.55 2.57
CA ARG A 149 20.21 -3.42 1.50
C ARG A 149 21.11 -4.63 1.40
N CYS A 150 20.62 -5.72 0.82
CA CYS A 150 21.42 -6.94 0.65
C CYS A 150 22.71 -6.72 -0.17
N GLY A 151 22.68 -5.95 -1.26
CA GLY A 151 23.89 -5.64 -2.03
C GLY A 151 24.48 -6.77 -2.88
N ALA A 152 24.06 -8.02 -2.71
CA ALA A 152 24.57 -9.16 -3.48
C ALA A 152 24.36 -8.98 -4.99
N GLU A 153 25.30 -9.45 -5.80
CA GLU A 153 25.24 -9.34 -7.26
C GLU A 153 24.01 -10.06 -7.84
N THR A 154 23.39 -9.42 -8.85
CA THR A 154 22.24 -9.97 -9.58
C THR A 154 22.62 -10.22 -11.04
N PRO A 155 22.85 -11.49 -11.45
CA PRO A 155 23.36 -11.81 -12.79
C PRO A 155 22.37 -11.45 -13.90
N ASP A 156 21.06 -11.38 -13.59
CA ASP A 156 19.99 -11.17 -14.58
C ASP A 156 19.44 -9.73 -14.58
N LEU A 157 20.18 -8.76 -14.05
CA LEU A 157 19.66 -7.40 -13.73
C LEU A 157 18.40 -7.41 -12.86
N SER A 158 18.13 -8.53 -12.19
CA SER A 158 16.99 -8.70 -11.30
C SER A 158 17.13 -7.74 -10.12
N PRO A 159 16.03 -7.19 -9.58
CA PRO A 159 16.09 -6.36 -8.37
C PRO A 159 16.50 -7.16 -7.12
N TRP A 160 16.51 -8.49 -7.16
CA TRP A 160 16.84 -9.35 -6.02
C TRP A 160 17.76 -10.51 -6.44
N CYS A 161 18.66 -10.91 -5.54
CA CYS A 161 19.48 -12.11 -5.71
C CYS A 161 18.63 -13.38 -5.59
N ALA A 162 19.18 -14.54 -5.98
CA ALA A 162 18.46 -15.81 -5.98
C ALA A 162 17.79 -16.13 -4.63
N LYS A 163 18.46 -15.85 -3.51
CA LYS A 163 17.95 -16.10 -2.16
C LYS A 163 16.80 -15.14 -1.80
N HIS A 164 16.93 -13.84 -2.05
CA HIS A 164 15.87 -12.87 -1.74
C HIS A 164 14.68 -12.93 -2.69
N ARG A 165 14.85 -13.45 -3.91
CA ARG A 165 13.70 -13.77 -4.79
C ARG A 165 12.75 -14.78 -4.12
N LEU A 166 13.26 -15.76 -3.37
CA LEU A 166 12.43 -16.74 -2.65
C LEU A 166 11.61 -16.08 -1.52
N VAL A 167 12.20 -15.07 -0.86
CA VAL A 167 11.53 -14.31 0.19
C VAL A 167 10.38 -13.47 -0.38
N VAL A 168 10.63 -12.79 -1.51
CA VAL A 168 9.65 -11.91 -2.15
C VAL A 168 8.54 -12.68 -2.85
N PHE A 169 8.90 -13.70 -3.63
CA PHE A 169 7.96 -14.39 -4.51
C PHE A 169 7.34 -15.65 -3.90
N LYS A 170 7.63 -15.94 -2.62
CA LYS A 170 7.12 -17.06 -1.81
C LYS A 170 6.43 -18.12 -2.67
N ALA A 171 7.18 -19.14 -3.09
CA ALA A 171 6.73 -20.18 -4.03
C ALA A 171 5.24 -20.45 -3.83
N ARG A 172 4.42 -20.13 -4.85
CA ARG A 172 3.03 -20.58 -4.88
C ARG A 172 3.13 -22.10 -4.85
N ALA A 173 2.90 -22.71 -3.69
CA ALA A 173 2.78 -24.15 -3.59
C ALA A 173 1.75 -24.56 -4.65
N ALA A 174 2.20 -25.41 -5.57
CA ALA A 174 1.38 -25.92 -6.66
C ALA A 174 0.20 -26.72 -6.11
#